data_AF-A0A940XIL7-F1
#
_entry.id   AF-A0A940XIL7-F1
#
_cell.length_a   1.000
_cell.length_b   1.000
_cell.length_c   1.000
_cell.angle_alpha   90.00
_cell.angle_beta   90.00
_cell.angle_gamma   90.00
#
_symmetry.space_group_name_H-M   'P 1'
#
loop_
_entity.id
_entity.type
_entity.pdbx_description
1 polymer ?
#
loop_
_entity_poly.entity_id
_entity_poly.type
_entity_poly.pdbx_seq_one_letter_code
_entity_poly.pdbx_strand_id
1 'polypeptide(L)'
;MILSTSTPRVGSGWTDTGESFDARGLKERARKATRSVPIPPVLVRLVRDHIKEFGTAEDGRLFRAVQGGHLLSKEYGEIWQAARKEVLTEAEVASPLADVPYSLRHAGVSLWLDSGVTPAEVARRAGHSIAVLFRFYAKAIHGSQDRANALIESRLL
;
A
#
# COMPACT_ATOMS: atom_id res chain seq x y z
N MET A 1 -5.35 -10.71 -3.45
CA MET A 1 -5.81 -9.57 -4.29
C MET A 1 -4.89 -9.46 -5.49
N ILE A 2 -5.43 -9.31 -6.71
CA ILE A 2 -4.64 -9.10 -7.93
C ILE A 2 -4.75 -7.60 -8.28
N LEU A 3 -3.61 -6.92 -8.42
CA LEU A 3 -3.56 -5.52 -8.87
C LEU A 3 -3.06 -5.48 -10.31
N SER A 4 -3.89 -5.00 -11.24
CA SER A 4 -3.64 -4.98 -12.69
C SER A 4 -3.40 -3.59 -13.25
N THR A 5 -4.07 -2.57 -12.72
CA THR A 5 -4.10 -1.21 -13.25
C THR A 5 -3.91 -0.18 -12.14
N SER A 6 -3.43 1.00 -12.53
CA SER A 6 -3.43 2.18 -11.67
C SER A 6 -4.03 3.31 -12.48
N THR A 7 -4.98 4.06 -11.91
CA THR A 7 -5.53 5.29 -12.50
C THR A 7 -4.96 6.50 -11.76
N PRO A 8 -3.67 6.84 -11.97
CA PRO A 8 -3.13 8.08 -11.40
C PRO A 8 -3.84 9.27 -12.04
N ARG A 9 -4.21 10.25 -11.22
CA ARG A 9 -4.65 11.56 -11.71
C ARG A 9 -3.48 12.23 -12.41
N VAL A 10 -3.66 12.60 -13.67
CA VAL A 10 -2.73 13.42 -14.45
C VAL A 10 -3.53 14.57 -15.02
N GLY A 11 -2.92 15.76 -15.13
CA GLY A 11 -3.60 16.90 -15.73
C GLY A 11 -4.12 16.51 -17.11
N SER A 12 -5.34 16.94 -17.46
CA SER A 12 -6.04 16.56 -18.70
C SER A 12 -5.19 16.75 -19.97
N GLY A 13 -4.25 17.70 -19.95
CA GLY A 13 -3.26 17.92 -21.03
C GLY A 13 -2.15 16.87 -21.16
N TRP A 14 -2.13 15.82 -20.34
CA TRP A 14 -1.13 14.73 -20.34
C TRP A 14 -1.78 13.34 -20.35
N THR A 15 -3.00 13.25 -20.83
CA THR A 15 -3.74 12.00 -21.02
C THR A 15 -4.05 11.84 -22.50
N ASP A 16 -3.94 10.62 -23.02
CA ASP A 16 -4.29 10.31 -24.42
C ASP A 16 -5.81 10.46 -24.68
N THR A 17 -6.62 10.61 -23.61
CA THR A 17 -8.08 10.69 -23.63
C THR A 17 -8.66 12.08 -23.33
N GLY A 18 -7.84 13.03 -22.87
CA GLY A 18 -8.31 14.36 -22.43
C GLY A 18 -9.02 14.37 -21.07
N GLU A 19 -9.11 13.24 -20.37
CA GLU A 19 -9.72 13.15 -19.04
C GLU A 19 -8.71 13.45 -17.92
N SER A 20 -9.18 13.76 -16.71
CA SER A 20 -8.30 14.03 -15.56
C SER A 20 -7.68 12.76 -14.95
N PHE A 21 -8.04 11.59 -15.48
CA PHE A 21 -7.60 10.28 -15.04
C PHE A 21 -7.08 9.51 -16.26
N ASP A 22 -5.87 9.01 -16.16
CA ASP A 22 -5.27 8.20 -17.21
C ASP A 22 -5.21 6.75 -16.73
N ALA A 23 -5.78 5.83 -17.51
CA ALA A 23 -5.69 4.40 -17.26
C ALA A 23 -4.30 3.88 -17.67
N ARG A 24 -3.27 4.24 -16.90
CA ARG A 24 -1.90 3.78 -17.18
C ARG A 24 -1.65 2.37 -16.63
N GLY A 25 -0.88 1.60 -17.39
CA GLY A 25 -0.17 0.45 -16.81
C GLY A 25 0.76 0.90 -15.68
N LEU A 26 1.08 0.00 -14.75
CA LEU A 26 2.10 0.30 -13.73
C LEU A 26 3.37 0.81 -14.42
N LYS A 27 3.88 1.97 -13.98
CA LYS A 27 5.10 2.59 -14.55
C LYS A 27 6.22 1.54 -14.68
N GLU A 28 6.82 1.50 -15.86
CA GLU A 28 7.99 0.67 -16.22
C GLU A 28 7.74 -0.86 -16.32
N ARG A 29 6.53 -1.28 -16.69
CA ARG A 29 6.22 -2.69 -16.95
C ARG A 29 5.40 -2.88 -18.24
N ALA A 30 5.52 -4.04 -18.86
CA ALA A 30 4.67 -4.46 -19.99
C ALA A 30 3.19 -4.28 -19.63
N ARG A 31 2.37 -3.90 -20.61
CA ARG A 31 0.95 -3.44 -20.54
C ARG A 31 -0.04 -4.34 -19.75
N LYS A 32 0.41 -5.45 -19.16
CA LYS A 32 -0.38 -6.49 -18.44
C LYS A 32 0.26 -6.98 -17.13
N ALA A 33 1.28 -6.31 -16.59
CA ALA A 33 1.97 -6.78 -15.39
C ALA A 33 1.08 -6.69 -14.13
N THR A 34 0.33 -7.75 -13.85
CA THR A 34 -0.40 -7.92 -12.60
C THR A 34 0.51 -8.43 -11.50
N ARG A 35 0.33 -7.95 -10.26
CA ARG A 35 0.91 -8.62 -9.09
C ARG A 35 -0.18 -9.16 -8.17
N SER A 36 -0.08 -10.44 -7.83
CA SER A 36 -0.87 -11.03 -6.75
C SER A 36 -0.22 -10.68 -5.42
N VAL A 37 -0.98 -9.99 -4.56
CA VAL A 37 -0.60 -9.70 -3.18
C VAL A 37 -1.57 -10.47 -2.28
N PRO A 38 -1.07 -11.46 -1.52
CA PRO A 38 -1.87 -12.11 -0.49
C PRO A 38 -2.34 -11.06 0.52
N ILE A 39 -3.63 -11.03 0.81
CA ILE A 39 -4.23 -10.16 1.83
C ILE A 39 -4.64 -11.03 3.03
N PRO A 40 -4.43 -10.58 4.27
CA PRO A 40 -4.77 -11.36 5.44
C PRO A 40 -6.29 -11.55 5.57
N PRO A 41 -6.78 -12.59 6.27
CA PRO A 41 -8.21 -12.87 6.43
C PRO A 41 -9.01 -11.68 6.98
N VAL A 42 -8.41 -10.89 7.88
CA VAL A 42 -9.03 -9.67 8.42
C VAL A 42 -9.36 -8.64 7.32
N LEU A 43 -8.46 -8.45 6.36
CA LEU A 43 -8.67 -7.52 5.24
C LEU A 43 -9.68 -8.10 4.24
N VAL A 44 -9.68 -9.42 4.03
CA VAL A 44 -10.70 -10.08 3.21
C VAL A 44 -12.10 -9.83 3.78
N ARG A 45 -12.26 -9.95 5.10
CA ARG A 45 -13.53 -9.66 5.78
C ARG A 45 -13.96 -8.22 5.57
N LEU A 46 -13.09 -7.25 5.85
CA LEU A 46 -13.39 -5.81 5.66
C LEU A 46 -13.82 -5.49 4.22
N VAL A 47 -13.13 -6.06 3.22
CA VAL A 47 -13.51 -5.85 1.81
C VAL A 47 -14.87 -6.48 1.49
N ARG A 48 -15.17 -7.67 2.02
CA ARG A 48 -16.46 -8.32 1.81
C ARG A 48 -17.60 -7.55 2.47
N ASP A 49 -17.38 -7.07 3.69
CA ASP A 49 -18.37 -6.27 4.43
C ASP A 49 -18.65 -4.96 3.67
N HIS A 50 -17.60 -4.28 3.19
CA HIS A 50 -17.71 -3.09 2.34
C HIS A 50 -18.52 -3.37 1.06
N ILE A 51 -18.23 -4.47 0.35
CA ILE A 51 -18.98 -4.83 -0.87
C ILE A 51 -20.44 -5.12 -0.55
N LYS A 52 -20.72 -5.77 0.58
CA LYS A 52 -22.09 -6.08 1.00
C LYS A 52 -22.89 -4.82 1.32
N GLU A 53 -22.26 -3.85 1.96
CA GLU A 53 -22.91 -2.61 2.40
C GLU A 53 -23.03 -1.59 1.26
N PHE A 54 -21.96 -1.37 0.50
CA PHE A 54 -21.88 -0.30 -0.48
C PHE A 54 -21.92 -0.79 -1.93
N GLY A 55 -21.79 -2.09 -2.20
CA GLY A 55 -21.62 -2.62 -3.55
C GLY A 55 -20.31 -2.16 -4.21
N THR A 56 -20.23 -2.30 -5.53
CA THR A 56 -19.14 -1.77 -6.36
C THR A 56 -19.68 -0.71 -7.31
N ALA A 57 -18.80 0.13 -7.86
CA ALA A 57 -19.19 0.97 -9.00
C ALA A 57 -19.48 0.09 -10.24
N GLU A 58 -20.14 0.66 -11.25
CA GLU A 58 -20.53 -0.04 -12.49
C GLU A 58 -19.32 -0.64 -13.24
N ASP A 59 -18.17 0.01 -13.15
CA ASP A 59 -16.89 -0.43 -13.72
C ASP A 59 -16.10 -1.38 -12.79
N GLY A 60 -16.68 -1.80 -11.67
CA GLY A 60 -16.09 -2.74 -10.72
C GLY A 60 -15.15 -2.12 -9.68
N ARG A 61 -15.01 -0.78 -9.62
CA ARG A 61 -14.23 -0.14 -8.55
C ARG A 61 -14.85 -0.42 -7.17
N LEU A 62 -14.00 -0.79 -6.20
CA LEU A 62 -14.41 -1.02 -4.82
C LEU A 62 -14.78 0.28 -4.09
N PHE A 63 -14.02 1.36 -4.35
CA PHE A 63 -14.25 2.67 -3.74
C PHE A 63 -14.66 3.68 -4.80
N ARG A 64 -15.71 4.45 -4.51
CA ARG A 64 -16.27 5.49 -5.38
C ARG A 64 -16.66 6.71 -4.55
N ALA A 65 -16.61 7.89 -5.17
CA ALA A 65 -17.19 9.10 -4.57
C ALA A 65 -18.71 8.94 -4.44
N VAL A 66 -19.35 9.77 -3.62
CA VAL A 66 -20.81 9.71 -3.36
C VAL A 66 -21.62 9.77 -4.66
N GLN A 67 -21.15 10.54 -5.65
CA GLN A 67 -21.78 10.69 -6.96
C GLN A 67 -21.36 9.61 -7.99
N GLY A 68 -20.70 8.52 -7.56
CA GLY A 68 -20.23 7.43 -8.43
C GLY A 68 -18.89 7.71 -9.16
N GLY A 69 -18.36 8.92 -9.04
CA GLY A 69 -17.06 9.33 -9.59
C GLY A 69 -15.85 8.68 -8.91
N HIS A 70 -14.65 9.02 -9.38
CA HIS A 70 -13.40 8.60 -8.74
C HIS A 70 -13.21 9.27 -7.38
N LEU A 71 -12.76 8.49 -6.40
CA LEU A 71 -12.33 9.03 -5.11
C LEU A 71 -11.06 9.87 -5.31
N LEU A 72 -11.12 11.13 -4.92
CA LEU A 72 -10.04 12.09 -5.07
C LEU A 72 -9.03 11.97 -3.92
N SER A 73 -7.76 12.27 -4.21
CA SER A 73 -6.71 12.29 -3.18
C SER A 73 -6.97 13.24 -2.04
N LYS A 74 -7.69 14.34 -2.31
CA LYS A 74 -8.11 15.28 -1.29
C LYS A 74 -9.14 14.65 -0.34
N GLU A 75 -10.16 14.00 -0.89
CA GLU A 75 -11.27 13.41 -0.12
C GLU A 75 -10.78 12.34 0.86
N TYR A 76 -10.00 11.36 0.39
CA TYR A 76 -9.47 10.35 1.32
C TYR A 76 -8.39 10.92 2.25
N GLY A 77 -7.69 12.00 1.85
CA GLY A 77 -6.73 12.70 2.69
C GLY A 77 -7.39 13.39 3.89
N GLU A 78 -8.53 14.02 3.68
CA GLU A 78 -9.31 14.66 4.75
C GLU A 78 -9.87 13.61 5.72
N ILE A 79 -10.44 12.51 5.19
CA ILE A 79 -10.91 11.37 5.99
C ILE A 79 -9.75 10.78 6.80
N TRP A 80 -8.55 10.67 6.21
CA TRP A 80 -7.36 10.19 6.90
C TRP A 80 -6.96 11.09 8.08
N GLN A 81 -6.96 12.41 7.90
CA GLN A 81 -6.65 13.34 8.99
C GLN A 81 -7.71 13.29 10.11
N ALA A 82 -8.98 13.10 9.75
CA ALA A 82 -10.03 12.88 10.75
C ALA A 82 -9.75 11.59 11.54
N ALA A 83 -9.48 10.48 10.85
CA ALA A 83 -9.17 9.21 11.50
C ALA A 83 -7.93 9.28 12.41
N ARG A 84 -6.89 10.06 12.05
CA ARG A 84 -5.73 10.30 12.93
C ARG A 84 -6.14 10.94 14.24
N LYS A 85 -7.02 11.94 14.22
CA LYS A 85 -7.48 12.65 15.42
C LYS A 85 -8.36 11.79 16.34
N GLU A 86 -9.06 10.80 15.78
CA GLU A 86 -9.90 9.88 16.55
C GLU A 86 -9.10 8.79 17.28
N VAL A 87 -7.90 8.44 16.79
CA VAL A 87 -7.13 7.28 17.28
C VAL A 87 -5.82 7.66 17.96
N LEU A 88 -5.19 8.76 17.55
CA LEU A 88 -3.89 9.19 18.07
C LEU A 88 -4.03 10.27 19.15
N THR A 89 -3.05 10.34 20.04
CA THR A 89 -2.96 11.44 21.00
C THR A 89 -2.66 12.77 20.32
N GLU A 90 -2.95 13.90 20.97
CA GLU A 90 -2.67 15.23 20.42
C GLU A 90 -1.19 15.42 20.05
N ALA A 91 -0.28 14.91 20.87
CA ALA A 91 1.16 14.95 20.61
C ALA A 91 1.55 14.14 19.37
N GLU A 92 0.94 12.97 19.17
CA GLU A 92 1.18 12.13 17.99
C GLU A 92 0.60 12.72 16.72
N VAL A 93 -0.59 13.33 16.79
CA VAL A 93 -1.19 14.07 15.66
C VAL A 93 -0.29 15.22 15.23
N ALA A 94 0.29 15.96 16.19
CA ALA A 94 1.24 17.04 15.93
C ALA A 94 2.60 16.55 15.39
N SER A 95 2.89 15.26 15.49
CA SER A 95 4.12 14.66 14.96
C SER A 95 3.97 14.20 13.51
N PRO A 96 5.08 13.89 12.81
CA PRO A 96 5.05 13.28 11.47
C PRO A 96 4.45 11.86 11.42
N LEU A 97 4.05 11.29 12.56
CA LEU A 97 3.50 9.94 12.64
C LEU A 97 2.24 9.82 11.79
N ALA A 98 2.30 8.90 10.82
CA ALA A 98 1.18 8.57 9.95
C ALA A 98 0.60 9.80 9.21
N ASP A 99 1.40 10.85 8.98
CA ASP A 99 0.91 12.14 8.45
C ASP A 99 0.15 12.03 7.12
N VAL A 100 0.53 11.09 6.26
CA VAL A 100 -0.19 10.78 5.02
C VAL A 100 -0.47 9.28 4.91
N PRO A 101 -1.51 8.85 4.16
CA PRO A 101 -1.77 7.43 3.94
C PRO A 101 -0.57 6.66 3.37
N TYR A 102 0.29 7.34 2.59
CA TYR A 102 1.50 6.76 2.04
C TYR A 102 2.51 6.32 3.13
N SER A 103 2.47 6.90 4.33
CA SER A 103 3.29 6.47 5.46
C SER A 103 3.00 5.02 5.87
N LEU A 104 1.77 4.53 5.68
CA LEU A 104 1.42 3.12 5.92
C LEU A 104 2.17 2.16 5.00
N ARG A 105 2.54 2.60 3.80
CA ARG A 105 3.34 1.78 2.88
C ARG A 105 4.72 1.53 3.45
N HIS A 106 5.35 2.56 4.01
CA HIS A 106 6.65 2.43 4.66
C HIS A 106 6.55 1.52 5.90
N ALA A 107 5.57 1.77 6.77
CA ALA A 107 5.33 0.93 7.94
C ALA A 107 5.08 -0.54 7.57
N GLY A 108 4.23 -0.82 6.56
CA GLY A 108 3.92 -2.17 6.13
C GLY A 108 5.12 -2.93 5.55
N VAL A 109 5.96 -2.26 4.76
CA VAL A 109 7.18 -2.88 4.22
C VAL A 109 8.18 -3.18 5.34
N SER A 110 8.40 -2.24 6.26
CA SER A 110 9.25 -2.47 7.43
C SER A 110 8.73 -3.61 8.30
N LEU A 111 7.42 -3.66 8.55
CA LEU A 111 6.78 -4.72 9.32
C LEU A 111 6.99 -6.09 8.69
N TRP A 112 6.84 -6.23 7.36
CA TRP A 112 7.06 -7.52 6.69
C TRP A 112 8.52 -7.99 6.81
N LEU A 113 9.48 -7.07 6.68
CA LEU A 113 10.90 -7.39 6.87
C LEU A 113 11.19 -7.84 8.30
N ASP A 114 10.70 -7.08 9.28
CA ASP A 114 10.87 -7.41 10.69
C ASP A 114 10.14 -8.71 11.07
N SER A 115 9.03 -9.03 10.40
CA SER A 115 8.35 -10.33 10.54
C SER A 115 9.13 -11.51 9.96
N GLY A 116 10.30 -11.27 9.33
CA GLY A 116 11.14 -12.30 8.75
C GLY A 116 10.73 -12.75 7.35
N VAL A 117 9.85 -11.99 6.67
CA VAL A 117 9.53 -12.26 5.25
C VAL A 117 10.77 -11.99 4.41
N THR A 118 11.07 -12.88 3.47
CA THR A 118 12.29 -12.74 2.65
C THR A 118 12.29 -11.43 1.87
N PRO A 119 13.45 -10.74 1.73
CA PRO A 119 13.53 -9.48 0.99
C PRO A 119 12.99 -9.57 -0.44
N ALA A 120 13.18 -10.71 -1.11
CA ALA A 120 12.65 -10.94 -2.46
C ALA A 120 11.11 -10.92 -2.48
N GLU A 121 10.46 -11.58 -1.52
CA GLU A 121 9.00 -11.61 -1.43
C GLU A 121 8.42 -10.24 -1.03
N VAL A 122 9.07 -9.54 -0.11
CA VAL A 122 8.72 -8.17 0.26
C VAL A 122 8.83 -7.23 -0.95
N ALA A 123 9.94 -7.29 -1.70
CA ALA A 123 10.16 -6.48 -2.90
C ALA A 123 9.07 -6.76 -3.95
N ARG A 124 8.75 -8.04 -4.19
CA ARG A 124 7.69 -8.46 -5.12
C ARG A 124 6.32 -7.91 -4.72
N ARG A 125 5.93 -8.02 -3.44
CA ARG A 125 4.64 -7.52 -2.93
C ARG A 125 4.57 -5.99 -2.97
N ALA A 126 5.64 -5.32 -2.55
CA ALA A 126 5.74 -3.87 -2.58
C ALA A 126 5.76 -3.34 -4.02
N GLY A 127 6.30 -4.10 -4.98
CA GLY A 127 6.55 -3.63 -6.34
C GLY A 127 7.85 -2.83 -6.45
N HIS A 128 8.86 -3.19 -5.67
CA HIS A 128 10.22 -2.65 -5.74
C HIS A 128 11.16 -3.65 -6.43
N SER A 129 12.29 -3.16 -6.94
CA SER A 129 13.46 -4.04 -7.10
C SER A 129 14.06 -4.35 -5.73
N ILE A 130 14.79 -5.46 -5.61
CA ILE A 130 15.49 -5.83 -4.37
C ILE A 130 16.51 -4.75 -3.98
N ALA A 131 17.20 -4.14 -4.97
CA ALA A 131 18.13 -3.04 -4.73
C ALA A 131 17.44 -1.80 -4.12
N VAL A 132 16.25 -1.43 -4.62
CA VAL A 132 15.44 -0.34 -4.05
C VAL A 132 15.00 -0.69 -2.63
N LEU A 133 14.60 -1.93 -2.38
CA LEU A 133 14.22 -2.37 -1.05
C LEU A 133 15.37 -2.20 -0.05
N PHE A 134 16.57 -2.69 -0.37
CA PHE A 134 17.72 -2.54 0.53
C PHE A 134 18.12 -1.07 0.73
N ARG A 135 18.09 -0.24 -0.32
CA ARG A 135 18.43 1.19 -0.22
C ARG A 135 17.56 1.92 0.81
N PHE A 136 16.26 1.64 0.85
CA PHE A 136 15.32 2.39 1.69
C PHE A 136 14.99 1.71 3.02
N TYR A 137 15.15 0.38 3.13
CA TYR A 137 14.67 -0.40 4.27
C TYR A 137 15.75 -1.21 4.99
N ALA A 138 17.04 -1.07 4.65
CA ALA A 138 18.14 -1.75 5.35
C ALA A 138 18.07 -1.59 6.88
N LYS A 139 17.68 -0.42 7.38
CA LYS A 139 17.54 -0.18 8.83
C LYS A 139 16.56 -1.14 9.51
N ALA A 140 15.46 -1.51 8.85
CA ALA A 140 14.50 -2.49 9.37
C ALA A 140 15.05 -3.93 9.37
N ILE A 141 16.13 -4.19 8.62
CA ILE A 141 16.78 -5.51 8.52
C ILE A 141 17.88 -5.65 9.59
N HIS A 142 18.50 -4.55 10.01
CA HIS A 142 19.65 -4.56 10.93
C HIS A 142 19.30 -4.66 12.42
N GLY A 143 18.01 -4.55 12.79
CA GLY A 143 17.59 -4.42 14.20
C GLY A 143 17.68 -5.68 15.08
N SER A 144 18.32 -6.76 14.65
CA SER A 144 18.23 -8.02 15.39
C SER A 144 19.42 -8.96 15.20
N GLN A 145 20.62 -8.53 15.61
CA GLN A 145 21.80 -9.41 15.66
C GLN A 145 21.51 -10.67 16.49
N ASP A 146 20.87 -10.53 17.65
CA ASP A 146 20.54 -11.68 18.51
C ASP A 146 19.58 -12.66 17.84
N ARG A 147 18.56 -12.17 17.12
CA ARG A 147 17.66 -13.04 16.36
C ARG A 147 18.35 -13.68 15.17
N ALA A 148 19.25 -12.94 14.49
CA ALA A 148 20.04 -13.49 13.40
C ALA A 148 20.94 -14.62 13.90
N ASN A 149 21.60 -14.43 15.04
CA ASN A 149 22.41 -15.45 15.71
C ASN A 149 21.57 -16.65 16.11
N ALA A 150 20.42 -16.44 16.79
CA ALA A 150 19.52 -17.52 17.18
C ALA A 150 19.01 -18.33 15.97
N LEU A 151 18.70 -17.66 14.84
CA LEU A 151 18.32 -18.35 13.61
C LEU A 151 19.47 -19.18 13.02
N ILE A 152 20.70 -18.65 13.01
CA ILE A 152 21.89 -19.40 12.56
C ILE A 152 22.12 -20.61 13.48
N GLU A 153 22.15 -20.40 14.80
CA GLU A 153 22.35 -21.46 15.79
C GLU A 153 21.32 -22.58 15.66
N SER A 154 20.04 -22.23 15.49
CA SER A 154 18.94 -23.20 15.30
C SER A 154 19.06 -24.10 14.06
N ARG A 155 20.00 -23.79 13.15
CA ARG A 155 20.22 -24.51 11.89
C ARG A 155 21.56 -25.22 11.82
N LEU A 156 22.44 -24.97 12.79
CA LEU A 156 23.74 -25.63 12.92
C LEU A 156 23.69 -26.84 13.85
N LEU A 157 22.64 -26.96 14.67
CA LEU A 157 22.29 -28.12 15.49
C LEU A 157 21.23 -28.98 14.77
#